data_AF-A0A1Q4E6R2-F1
#
_entry.id   AF-A0A1Q4E6R2-F1
#
_cell.length_a   1.000
_cell.length_b   1.000
_cell.length_c   1.000
_cell.angle_alpha   90.00
_cell.angle_beta   90.00
_cell.angle_gamma   90.00
#
_symmetry.space_group_name_H-M   'P 1'
#
loop_
_entity.id
_entity.type
_entity.pdbx_description
1 polymer ?
#
loop_
_entity_poly.entity_id
_entity_poly.type
_entity_poly.pdbx_seq_one_letter_code
_entity_poly.pdbx_strand_id
1 'polypeptide(L)'
;MNRISISLLGAALLAAVATPAAAAARDGEADLAKAIAGRTAGKPVDCILLRDIRSSRIIDGTAIVYEMNNGVFYVNRPKSGAESLNWTNVLVTDTHSSQLCSIDTVKLYDTGVRMTTGWVGLGDFVPYTKPRS
;
A
#
# COMPACT_ATOMS: atom_id res chain seq x y z
N MET A 1 -37.09 65.60 24.69
CA MET A 1 -36.09 66.09 23.72
C MET A 1 -35.04 65.02 23.54
N ASN A 2 -34.76 64.77 22.27
CA ASN A 2 -34.00 63.69 21.66
C ASN A 2 -32.50 63.69 22.03
N ARG A 3 -31.86 62.51 22.01
CA ARG A 3 -30.58 62.28 21.31
C ARG A 3 -30.18 60.80 21.27
N ILE A 4 -30.18 60.29 20.04
CA ILE A 4 -29.68 59.00 19.53
C ILE A 4 -28.14 58.96 19.59
N SER A 5 -27.52 57.78 19.81
CA SER A 5 -26.35 57.23 19.07
C SER A 5 -25.90 55.88 19.70
N ILE A 6 -25.99 54.73 19.00
CA ILE A 6 -24.95 54.04 18.19
C ILE A 6 -23.76 53.61 19.08
N SER A 7 -23.21 52.40 19.13
CA SER A 7 -23.40 51.05 18.57
C SER A 7 -22.35 50.19 19.30
N LEU A 8 -22.43 48.85 19.27
CA LEU A 8 -21.35 47.97 18.78
C LEU A 8 -21.68 46.49 19.05
N LEU A 9 -21.71 45.76 17.94
CA LEU A 9 -21.79 44.31 17.84
C LEU A 9 -20.63 43.64 18.58
N GLY A 10 -20.94 42.74 19.51
CA GLY A 10 -19.99 41.75 20.02
C GLY A 10 -20.11 40.46 19.22
N ALA A 11 -19.37 40.33 18.12
CA ALA A 11 -19.29 39.10 17.35
C ALA A 11 -18.53 38.03 18.14
N ALA A 12 -19.19 36.92 18.47
CA ALA A 12 -18.55 35.74 19.04
C ALA A 12 -17.69 35.05 17.97
N LEU A 13 -16.37 35.22 18.04
CA LEU A 13 -15.41 34.44 17.27
C LEU A 13 -15.31 33.03 17.88
N LEU A 14 -16.10 32.10 17.37
CA LEU A 14 -15.82 30.67 17.47
C LEU A 14 -14.59 30.38 16.60
N ALA A 15 -13.42 30.32 17.22
CA ALA A 15 -12.22 29.81 16.56
C ALA A 15 -12.45 28.33 16.24
N ALA A 16 -12.70 28.03 14.98
CA ALA A 16 -12.73 26.66 14.47
C ALA A 16 -11.32 26.07 14.58
N VAL A 17 -11.09 25.27 15.63
CA VAL A 17 -9.94 24.38 15.69
C VAL A 17 -10.08 23.34 14.58
N ALA A 18 -9.40 23.57 13.47
CA ALA A 18 -9.20 22.56 12.44
C ALA A 18 -8.33 21.45 13.05
N THR A 19 -8.96 20.39 13.54
CA THR A 19 -8.25 19.15 13.87
C THR A 19 -7.62 18.62 12.59
N PRO A 20 -6.31 18.31 12.55
CA PRO A 20 -5.74 17.63 11.40
C PRO A 20 -6.51 16.32 11.21
N ALA A 21 -7.06 16.11 10.01
CA ALA A 21 -7.66 14.84 9.65
C ALA A 21 -6.56 13.78 9.75
N ALA A 22 -6.56 13.02 10.84
CA ALA A 22 -5.78 11.79 10.92
C ALA A 22 -6.24 10.94 9.74
N ALA A 23 -5.33 10.69 8.79
CA ALA A 23 -5.62 9.81 7.67
C ALA A 23 -6.13 8.50 8.25
N ALA A 24 -7.40 8.15 7.96
CA ALA A 24 -7.96 6.89 8.42
C ALA A 24 -7.03 5.76 8.00
N ALA A 25 -6.69 4.87 8.93
CA ALA A 25 -5.87 3.70 8.64
C ALA A 25 -6.51 2.95 7.46
N ARG A 26 -5.73 2.71 6.40
CA ARG A 26 -6.23 1.93 5.26
C ARG A 26 -6.47 0.50 5.72
N ASP A 27 -7.64 -0.03 5.38
CA ASP A 27 -7.93 -1.45 5.57
C ASP A 27 -7.28 -2.24 4.42
N GLY A 28 -6.07 -2.73 4.68
CA GLY A 28 -5.29 -3.42 3.68
C GLY A 28 -5.91 -4.75 3.20
N GLU A 29 -6.66 -5.47 4.04
CA GLU A 29 -7.35 -6.68 3.58
C GLU A 29 -8.52 -6.33 2.66
N ALA A 30 -9.28 -5.27 2.95
CA ALA A 30 -10.29 -4.78 2.04
C ALA A 30 -9.71 -4.29 0.71
N ASP A 31 -8.55 -3.63 0.73
CA ASP A 31 -7.87 -3.17 -0.48
C ASP A 31 -7.25 -4.31 -1.29
N LEU A 32 -6.73 -5.34 -0.63
CA LEU A 32 -6.27 -6.55 -1.29
C LEU A 32 -7.43 -7.30 -1.94
N ALA A 33 -8.56 -7.47 -1.24
CA ALA A 33 -9.75 -8.11 -1.78
C ALA A 33 -10.26 -7.41 -3.05
N LYS A 34 -10.25 -6.06 -3.07
CA LYS A 34 -10.55 -5.28 -4.27
C LYS A 34 -9.53 -5.51 -5.38
N ALA A 35 -8.23 -5.55 -5.06
CA ALA A 35 -7.16 -5.72 -6.05
C ALA A 35 -7.23 -7.06 -6.79
N ILE A 36 -7.70 -8.12 -6.13
CA ILE A 36 -7.82 -9.47 -6.69
C ILE A 36 -9.25 -9.84 -7.11
N ALA A 37 -10.20 -8.91 -7.07
CA ALA A 37 -11.60 -9.17 -7.39
C ALA A 37 -11.77 -9.80 -8.79
N GLY A 38 -12.62 -10.83 -8.88
CA GLY A 38 -12.85 -11.57 -10.13
C GLY A 38 -11.68 -12.47 -10.57
N ARG A 39 -10.71 -12.72 -9.69
CA ARG A 39 -9.60 -13.66 -9.92
C ARG A 39 -9.67 -14.82 -8.93
N THR A 40 -9.16 -15.97 -9.35
CA THR A 40 -9.13 -17.20 -8.55
C THR A 40 -7.71 -17.49 -8.09
N ALA A 41 -7.55 -17.80 -6.80
CA ALA A 41 -6.27 -18.23 -6.23
C ALA A 41 -5.87 -19.62 -6.75
N GLY A 42 -4.62 -19.77 -7.14
CA GLY A 42 -3.99 -21.05 -7.48
C GLY A 42 -3.07 -21.58 -6.38
N LYS A 43 -2.26 -22.59 -6.73
CA LYS A 43 -1.27 -23.14 -5.81
C LYS A 43 -0.13 -22.14 -5.59
N PRO A 44 0.29 -21.91 -4.34
CA PRO A 44 1.47 -21.09 -4.05
C PRO A 44 2.71 -21.61 -4.77
N VAL A 45 3.60 -20.69 -5.14
CA VAL A 45 4.91 -20.99 -5.70
C VAL A 45 5.99 -20.25 -4.92
N ASP A 46 7.19 -20.82 -4.87
CA ASP A 46 8.30 -20.24 -4.09
C ASP A 46 8.95 -19.05 -4.78
N CYS A 47 9.01 -19.04 -6.11
CA CYS A 47 9.74 -18.03 -6.86
C CYS A 47 8.98 -17.57 -8.11
N ILE A 48 9.10 -16.29 -8.42
CA ILE A 48 8.62 -15.68 -9.68
C ILE A 48 9.79 -15.07 -10.46
N LEU A 49 9.66 -14.99 -11.79
CA LEU A 49 10.69 -14.42 -12.65
C LEU A 49 10.63 -12.89 -12.63
N LEU A 50 11.72 -12.23 -12.23
CA LEU A 50 11.79 -10.77 -12.13
C LEU A 50 11.51 -10.08 -13.47
N ARG A 51 12.06 -10.62 -14.56
CA ARG A 51 11.86 -10.10 -15.92
C ARG A 51 10.40 -10.10 -16.38
N ASP A 52 9.58 -10.93 -15.76
CA ASP A 52 8.17 -11.09 -16.13
C ASP A 52 7.26 -10.19 -15.29
N ILE A 53 7.79 -9.54 -14.24
CA ILE A 53 7.07 -8.55 -13.43
C ILE A 53 6.89 -7.28 -14.25
N ARG A 54 5.64 -6.97 -14.57
CA ARG A 54 5.22 -5.75 -15.26
C ARG A 54 5.10 -4.58 -14.29
N SER A 55 4.48 -4.81 -13.13
CA SER A 55 4.26 -3.80 -12.11
C SER A 55 4.19 -4.43 -10.73
N SER A 56 4.44 -3.63 -9.69
CA SER A 56 4.29 -4.04 -8.29
C SER A 56 3.45 -3.01 -7.55
N ARG A 57 2.55 -3.48 -6.69
CA ARG A 57 1.71 -2.63 -5.85
C ARG A 57 1.80 -3.09 -4.40
N ILE A 58 2.10 -2.15 -3.51
CA ILE A 58 2.01 -2.37 -2.07
C ILE A 58 0.55 -2.22 -1.63
N ILE A 59 0.11 -3.13 -0.78
CA ILE A 59 -1.13 -3.04 0.00
C ILE A 59 -0.73 -2.86 1.46
N ASP A 60 -1.08 -1.70 2.02
CA ASP A 60 -0.62 -1.25 3.34
C ASP A 60 -0.79 -2.32 4.41
N GLY A 61 0.26 -2.56 5.18
CA GLY A 61 0.24 -3.49 6.31
C GLY A 61 0.02 -4.97 5.93
N THR A 62 -0.14 -5.32 4.64
CA THR A 62 -0.82 -6.56 4.25
C THR A 62 -0.06 -7.39 3.24
N ALA A 63 0.17 -6.87 2.03
CA ALA A 63 0.67 -7.68 0.93
C ALA A 63 1.36 -6.86 -0.16
N ILE A 64 2.12 -7.54 -1.02
CA ILE A 64 2.61 -7.01 -2.28
C ILE A 64 1.93 -7.78 -3.42
N VAL A 65 1.36 -7.06 -4.37
CA VAL A 65 0.79 -7.63 -5.60
C VAL A 65 1.76 -7.37 -6.75
N TYR A 66 2.27 -8.45 -7.34
CA TYR A 66 3.09 -8.42 -8.54
C TYR A 66 2.24 -8.76 -9.76
N GLU A 67 2.07 -7.82 -10.67
CA GLU A 67 1.43 -8.08 -11.97
C GLU A 67 2.47 -8.58 -12.95
N MET A 68 2.20 -9.73 -13.57
CA MET A 68 3.08 -10.30 -14.58
C MET A 68 2.66 -9.91 -15.99
N ASN A 69 3.59 -10.00 -16.94
CA ASN A 69 3.36 -9.71 -18.37
C ASN A 69 2.21 -10.52 -18.99
N ASN A 70 1.95 -11.73 -18.48
CA ASN A 70 0.85 -12.60 -18.93
C ASN A 70 -0.50 -12.30 -18.24
N GLY A 71 -0.59 -11.24 -17.43
CA GLY A 71 -1.80 -10.81 -16.74
C GLY A 71 -2.13 -11.56 -15.45
N VAL A 72 -1.29 -12.53 -15.03
CA VAL A 72 -1.41 -13.20 -13.72
C VAL A 72 -0.95 -12.24 -12.63
N PHE A 73 -1.68 -12.18 -11.51
CA PHE A 73 -1.27 -11.44 -10.32
C PHE A 73 -0.68 -12.42 -9.32
N TYR A 74 0.54 -12.21 -8.86
CA TYR A 74 1.10 -12.96 -7.74
C TYR A 74 0.99 -12.11 -6.48
N VAL A 75 0.24 -12.61 -5.50
CA VAL A 75 0.14 -11.97 -4.19
C VAL A 75 1.18 -12.60 -3.28
N ASN A 76 2.08 -11.77 -2.77
CA ASN A 76 3.00 -12.13 -1.71
C ASN A 76 2.50 -11.52 -0.40
N ARG A 77 2.16 -12.35 0.58
CA ARG A 77 1.97 -11.90 1.97
C ARG A 77 3.29 -12.13 2.71
N PRO A 78 4.02 -11.06 3.10
CA PRO A 78 5.30 -11.21 3.78
C PRO A 78 5.20 -12.07 5.04
N LYS A 79 6.21 -12.90 5.29
CA LYS A 79 6.33 -13.67 6.54
C LYS A 79 6.74 -12.78 7.72
N SER A 80 7.34 -11.62 7.44
CA SER A 80 7.71 -10.63 8.44
C SER A 80 7.72 -9.21 7.85
N GLY A 81 7.51 -8.20 8.72
CA GLY A 81 7.61 -6.78 8.35
C GLY A 81 6.42 -6.24 7.57
N ALA A 82 5.33 -7.02 7.40
CA ALA A 82 4.16 -6.60 6.63
C ALA A 82 3.59 -5.25 7.13
N GLU A 83 3.66 -4.99 8.45
CA GLU A 83 3.27 -3.74 9.09
C GLU A 83 4.06 -2.51 8.60
N SER A 84 5.25 -2.70 8.04
CA SER A 84 6.07 -1.64 7.46
C SER A 84 5.65 -1.28 6.03
N LEU A 85 4.82 -2.11 5.38
CA LEU A 85 4.34 -1.85 4.03
C LEU A 85 3.48 -0.59 3.98
N ASN A 86 3.92 0.36 3.16
CA ASN A 86 3.21 1.60 2.87
C ASN A 86 3.20 1.85 1.35
N TRP A 87 2.03 2.12 0.78
CA TRP A 87 1.82 2.39 -0.63
C TRP A 87 2.66 3.55 -1.21
N THR A 88 3.16 4.45 -0.37
CA THR A 88 4.07 5.54 -0.82
C THR A 88 5.52 5.08 -1.00
N ASN A 89 5.87 3.89 -0.50
CA ASN A 89 7.23 3.38 -0.56
C ASN A 89 7.51 2.68 -1.89
N VAL A 90 8.78 2.67 -2.26
CA VAL A 90 9.30 1.91 -3.40
C VAL A 90 9.91 0.62 -2.87
N LEU A 91 9.57 -0.48 -3.53
CA LEU A 91 10.15 -1.80 -3.28
C LEU A 91 11.55 -1.84 -3.90
N VAL A 92 12.57 -1.98 -3.07
CA VAL A 92 13.95 -2.14 -3.51
C VAL A 92 14.36 -3.59 -3.30
N THR A 93 14.43 -4.31 -4.40
CA THR A 93 14.77 -5.72 -4.45
C THR A 93 16.25 -5.89 -4.77
N ASP A 94 16.98 -6.64 -3.94
CA ASP A 94 18.40 -6.93 -4.09
C ASP A 94 18.61 -8.43 -4.32
N THR A 95 18.25 -8.89 -5.52
CA THR A 95 18.28 -10.31 -5.89
C THR A 95 19.55 -10.62 -6.66
N HIS A 96 20.30 -11.63 -6.20
CA HIS A 96 21.49 -12.16 -6.88
C HIS A 96 21.15 -13.19 -7.97
N SER A 97 19.86 -13.40 -8.23
CA SER A 97 19.33 -14.35 -9.21
C SER A 97 18.33 -13.64 -10.15
N SER A 98 17.91 -14.33 -11.22
CA SER A 98 16.84 -13.84 -12.11
C SER A 98 15.42 -14.02 -11.53
N GLN A 99 15.31 -14.54 -10.30
CA GLN A 99 14.07 -14.83 -9.61
C GLN A 99 13.95 -13.99 -8.34
N LEU A 100 12.70 -13.70 -7.98
CA LEU A 100 12.31 -13.21 -6.67
C LEU A 100 11.64 -14.36 -5.93
N CYS A 101 12.21 -14.78 -4.81
CA CYS A 101 11.84 -15.96 -4.07
C CYS A 101 11.26 -15.65 -2.68
N SER A 102 10.55 -16.61 -2.11
CA SER A 102 9.86 -16.53 -0.82
C SER A 102 10.79 -16.41 0.39
N ILE A 103 12.10 -16.50 0.17
CA ILE A 103 13.15 -16.33 1.18
C ILE A 103 13.86 -14.97 1.06
N ASP A 104 13.58 -14.22 0.00
CA ASP A 104 14.24 -12.95 -0.23
C ASP A 104 13.69 -11.86 0.69
N THR A 105 14.50 -10.83 0.91
CA THR A 105 14.12 -9.63 1.65
C THR A 105 14.01 -8.44 0.70
N VAL A 106 12.94 -7.65 0.85
CA VAL A 106 12.74 -6.42 0.08
C VAL A 106 12.86 -5.21 1.00
N LYS A 107 13.63 -4.22 0.57
CA LYS A 107 13.85 -2.98 1.31
C LYS A 107 12.75 -1.99 0.92
N LEU A 108 12.23 -1.24 1.89
CA LEU A 108 11.21 -0.21 1.66
C LEU A 108 11.88 1.15 1.68
N TYR A 109 11.80 1.87 0.55
CA TYR A 109 12.40 3.18 0.41
C TYR A 109 11.33 4.25 0.21
N ASP A 110 11.29 5.23 1.10
CA ASP A 110 10.38 6.37 0.97
C ASP A 110 11.06 7.48 0.16
N THR A 111 10.46 7.83 -0.97
CA THR A 111 11.00 8.82 -1.90
C THR A 111 10.78 10.27 -1.44
N GLY A 112 9.80 10.52 -0.56
CA GLY A 112 9.52 11.84 -0.01
C GLY A 112 10.57 12.29 1.00
N VAL A 113 10.97 11.39 1.90
CA VAL A 113 12.02 11.64 2.91
C VAL A 113 13.40 11.10 2.50
N ARG A 114 13.48 10.38 1.37
CA ARG A 114 14.72 9.85 0.76
C ARG A 114 15.51 8.94 1.70
N MET A 115 14.80 8.08 2.43
CA MET A 115 15.40 7.14 3.37
C MET A 115 14.70 5.79 3.33
N THR A 116 15.42 4.74 3.74
CA THR A 116 14.84 3.43 3.97
C THR A 116 13.95 3.48 5.22
N THR A 117 12.70 3.07 5.08
CA THR A 117 11.70 3.08 6.15
C THR A 117 11.50 1.71 6.79
N GLY A 118 11.92 0.63 6.11
CA GLY A 118 11.78 -0.71 6.64
C GLY A 118 12.21 -1.80 5.67
N TRP A 119 11.87 -3.03 6.02
CA TRP A 119 12.19 -4.24 5.26
C TRP A 119 11.07 -5.25 5.43
N VAL A 120 10.87 -6.09 4.42
CA VAL A 120 9.94 -7.22 4.50
C VAL A 120 10.64 -8.51 4.11
N GLY A 121 10.46 -9.56 4.91
CA GLY A 121 10.81 -10.92 4.54
C GLY A 121 9.65 -11.52 3.74
N LEU A 122 9.89 -11.87 2.48
CA LEU A 122 8.83 -12.35 1.60
C LEU A 122 8.22 -13.67 2.09
N GLY A 123 7.02 -13.94 1.60
CA GLY A 123 6.34 -15.23 1.75
C GLY A 123 6.19 -15.94 0.42
N ASP A 124 5.31 -16.93 0.36
CA ASP A 124 5.05 -17.64 -0.88
C ASP A 124 4.20 -16.76 -1.81
N PHE A 125 4.29 -17.00 -3.12
CA PHE A 125 3.56 -16.24 -4.12
C PHE A 125 2.31 -16.99 -4.55
N VAL A 126 1.13 -16.45 -4.25
CA VAL A 126 -0.15 -17.03 -4.65
C VAL A 126 -0.58 -16.44 -6.00
N PRO A 127 -0.69 -17.23 -7.08
CA PRO A 127 -1.17 -16.74 -8.37
C PRO A 127 -2.69 -16.52 -8.33
N TYR A 128 -3.13 -15.40 -8.90
CA TYR A 128 -4.52 -15.01 -9.09
C TYR A 128 -4.80 -14.78 -10.56
N THR A 129 -5.55 -15.69 -11.17
CA THR A 129 -5.88 -15.69 -12.59
C THR A 129 -7.34 -15.35 -12.82
N LYS A 130 -7.65 -14.70 -13.95
CA LYS A 130 -9.04 -14.53 -14.37
C LYS A 130 -9.58 -15.87 -14.88
N PRO A 131 -10.86 -16.18 -14.65
CA PRO A 131 -11.52 -17.29 -15.33
C PRO A 131 -11.34 -17.17 -16.84
N ARG A 132 -11.08 -18.28 -17.53
CA ARG A 132 -11.08 -18.31 -18.98
C ARG A 132 -12.52 -18.13 -19.45
N SER A 133 -12.81 -17.01 -20.12
CA SER A 133 -14.06 -16.76 -20.85
C SER A 133 -14.12 -17.56 -22.13
#